data_AF-A0A937SYS7-F1
#
_entry.id   AF-A0A937SYS7-F1
#
_cell.length_a   1.000
_cell.length_b   1.000
_cell.length_c   1.000
_cell.angle_alpha   90.00
_cell.angle_beta   90.00
_cell.angle_gamma   90.00
#
_symmetry.space_group_name_H-M   'P 1'
#
loop_
_entity.id
_entity.type
_entity.pdbx_description
1 polymer ?
#
loop_
_entity_poly.entity_id
_entity_poly.type
_entity_poly.pdbx_seq_one_letter_code
_entity_poly.pdbx_strand_id
1 'polypeptide(L)'
;MKKTMRLVLIGFSISFLVSCASNGIILPNTVLGAVKTYSVNDKGTVKILGQDMMTEPTHWLYVECEHWSGCYMRCQGQIKSCKKVATDSQLDVDYIFSRFGSQK
;
A
#
# COMPACT_ATOMS: atom_id res chain seq x y z
N MET A 1 5.47 40.44 21.66
CA MET A 1 4.41 39.40 21.61
C MET A 1 3.96 39.04 20.19
N LYS A 2 3.68 40.00 19.31
CA LYS A 2 3.17 39.75 17.93
C LYS A 2 4.12 38.93 17.02
N LYS A 3 5.45 39.11 17.15
CA LYS A 3 6.47 38.34 16.38
C LYS A 3 6.60 36.89 16.88
N THR A 4 6.61 36.67 18.19
CA THR A 4 6.69 35.34 18.82
C THR A 4 5.47 34.49 18.47
N MET A 5 4.27 35.07 18.49
CA MET A 5 3.03 34.39 18.09
C MET A 5 3.01 34.00 16.60
N ARG A 6 3.58 34.85 15.72
CA ARG A 6 3.75 34.51 14.30
C ARG A 6 4.75 33.36 14.08
N LEU A 7 5.86 33.34 14.80
CA LEU A 7 6.84 32.26 14.71
C LEU A 7 6.27 30.91 15.17
N VAL A 8 5.47 30.92 16.23
CA VAL A 8 4.78 29.71 16.73
C VAL A 8 3.76 29.20 15.71
N LEU A 9 2.96 30.09 15.12
CA LEU A 9 1.99 29.72 14.07
C LEU A 9 2.69 29.13 12.84
N ILE A 10 3.80 29.72 12.40
CA ILE A 10 4.59 29.21 11.26
C ILE A 10 5.18 27.83 11.57
N GLY A 11 5.75 27.64 12.76
CA GLY A 11 6.27 26.33 13.19
C GLY A 11 5.20 25.24 13.27
N PHE A 12 4.00 25.60 13.73
CA PHE A 12 2.85 24.70 13.74
C PHE A 12 2.43 24.33 12.31
N SER A 13 2.30 25.30 11.40
CA SER A 13 1.95 25.02 9.99
C SER A 13 2.95 24.12 9.28
N ILE A 14 4.25 24.26 9.54
CA ILE A 14 5.29 23.41 8.94
C ILE A 14 5.17 21.97 9.44
N SER A 15 4.85 21.77 10.73
CA SER A 15 4.71 20.43 11.33
C SER A 15 3.53 19.64 10.74
N PHE A 16 2.44 20.32 10.41
CA PHE A 16 1.27 19.70 9.75
C PHE A 16 1.57 19.30 8.30
N LEU A 17 2.39 20.06 7.57
CA LEU A 17 2.72 19.75 6.18
C LEU A 17 3.58 18.49 6.03
N VAL A 18 4.47 18.21 7.00
CA VAL A 18 5.35 17.03 6.97
C VAL A 18 4.59 15.72 7.28
N SER A 19 3.47 15.80 8.00
CA SER A 19 2.70 14.61 8.41
C SER A 19 1.97 13.92 7.24
N CYS A 20 1.70 14.63 6.13
CA CYS A 20 0.97 14.09 4.99
C CYS A 20 1.81 13.29 3.99
N ALA A 21 3.15 13.26 4.13
CA ALA A 21 4.04 12.73 3.09
C ALA A 21 4.39 11.23 3.21
N SER A 22 4.06 10.59 4.33
CA SER A 22 4.57 9.24 4.63
C SER A 22 3.46 8.22 4.78
N ASN A 23 2.70 7.94 3.71
CA ASN A 23 1.86 6.74 3.71
C ASN A 23 2.75 5.49 3.76
N GLY A 24 2.48 4.58 4.69
CA GLY A 24 3.20 3.32 4.80
C GLY A 24 2.93 2.40 3.60
N ILE A 25 3.98 1.98 2.90
CA ILE A 25 3.91 0.84 1.99
C ILE A 25 4.26 -0.40 2.80
N ILE A 26 3.40 -1.41 2.75
CA ILE A 26 3.66 -2.70 3.41
C ILE A 26 3.88 -3.79 2.37
N LEU A 27 4.83 -4.67 2.64
CA LEU A 27 5.07 -5.87 1.86
C LEU A 27 4.48 -7.07 2.60
N PRO A 28 3.91 -8.06 1.88
CA PRO A 28 3.50 -9.31 2.48
C PRO A 28 4.72 -10.01 3.08
N ASN A 29 4.57 -10.54 4.30
CA ASN A 29 5.57 -11.42 4.89
C ASN A 29 5.77 -12.61 3.94
N THR A 30 7.01 -12.80 3.47
CA THR A 30 7.32 -13.94 2.62
C THR A 30 7.19 -15.21 3.45
N VAL A 31 6.10 -15.95 3.24
CA VAL A 31 5.91 -17.25 3.89
C VAL A 31 7.00 -18.20 3.36
N LEU A 32 8.09 -18.32 4.12
CA LEU A 32 9.19 -19.28 3.92
C LEU A 32 8.61 -20.70 4.00
N GLY A 33 8.12 -21.21 2.87
CA GLY A 33 7.63 -22.60 2.77
C GLY A 33 6.45 -22.82 1.82
N ALA A 34 5.73 -21.78 1.42
CA ALA A 34 4.65 -21.91 0.44
C ALA A 34 5.21 -21.82 -0.98
N VAL A 35 4.76 -22.69 -1.88
CA VAL A 35 4.96 -22.58 -3.34
C VAL A 35 4.78 -21.11 -3.72
N LYS A 36 5.82 -20.45 -4.26
CA LYS A 36 5.76 -19.01 -4.56
C LYS A 36 4.65 -18.78 -5.58
N THR A 37 3.47 -18.40 -5.11
CA THR A 37 2.29 -18.05 -5.92
C THR A 37 2.32 -16.58 -6.33
N TYR A 38 3.26 -15.81 -5.79
CA TYR A 38 3.49 -14.42 -6.11
C TYR A 38 4.98 -14.07 -6.09
N SER A 39 5.33 -12.99 -6.77
CA SER A 39 6.64 -12.33 -6.68
C SER A 39 6.44 -10.87 -6.27
N VAL A 40 7.47 -10.26 -5.70
CA VAL A 40 7.44 -8.82 -5.38
C VAL A 40 8.50 -8.12 -6.24
N ASN A 41 8.12 -7.06 -6.94
CA ASN A 41 9.06 -6.27 -7.74
C ASN A 41 9.77 -5.19 -6.90
N ASP A 42 10.80 -4.55 -7.47
CA ASP A 42 11.60 -3.50 -6.81
C ASP A 42 10.77 -2.27 -6.37
N LYS A 43 9.55 -2.13 -6.89
CA LYS A 43 8.62 -1.06 -6.52
C LYS A 43 7.61 -1.49 -5.45
N GLY A 44 7.77 -2.68 -4.86
CA GLY A 44 6.85 -3.25 -3.86
C GLY A 44 5.51 -3.73 -4.41
N THR A 45 5.38 -3.99 -5.72
CA THR A 45 4.17 -4.62 -6.28
C THR A 45 4.24 -6.13 -6.09
N VAL A 46 3.20 -6.70 -5.48
CA VAL A 46 2.91 -8.12 -5.50
C VAL A 46 2.36 -8.52 -6.87
N LYS A 47 3.05 -9.38 -7.60
CA LYS A 47 2.59 -9.95 -8.88
C LYS A 47 2.21 -11.40 -8.70
N ILE A 48 0.96 -11.74 -8.99
CA ILE A 48 0.48 -13.13 -8.91
C ILE A 48 1.08 -13.93 -10.06
N LEU A 49 1.73 -15.06 -9.76
CA LEU A 49 2.37 -15.92 -10.77
C LEU A 49 1.32 -16.79 -11.47
N GLY A 50 1.54 -17.08 -12.75
CA GLY A 50 0.62 -17.89 -13.57
C GLY A 50 -0.56 -17.13 -14.19
N GLN A 51 -0.56 -15.80 -14.11
CA GLN A 51 -1.56 -14.93 -14.74
C GLN A 51 -0.89 -14.00 -15.76
N ASP A 52 -1.65 -13.54 -16.75
CA ASP A 52 -1.15 -12.58 -17.75
C ASP A 52 -1.10 -11.16 -17.18
N MET A 53 0.09 -10.71 -16.84
CA MET A 53 0.32 -9.38 -16.25
C MET A 53 -0.01 -8.23 -17.22
N MET A 54 -0.16 -8.47 -18.52
CA MET A 54 -0.52 -7.42 -19.48
C MET A 54 -2.01 -7.06 -19.42
N THR A 55 -2.84 -8.03 -19.01
CA THR A 55 -4.31 -7.89 -18.98
C THR A 55 -4.84 -7.74 -17.55
N GLU A 56 -4.14 -8.29 -16.55
CA GLU A 56 -4.60 -8.24 -15.17
C GLU A 56 -4.49 -6.83 -14.55
N PRO A 57 -5.55 -6.37 -13.86
CA PRO A 57 -5.58 -5.04 -13.24
C PRO A 57 -4.64 -4.94 -12.05
N THR A 58 -4.33 -3.69 -11.68
CA THR A 58 -3.60 -3.38 -10.45
C THR A 58 -4.58 -2.94 -9.36
N HIS A 59 -4.49 -3.60 -8.23
CA HIS A 59 -5.25 -3.35 -7.02
C HIS A 59 -4.37 -2.71 -5.95
N TRP A 60 -4.98 -1.81 -5.19
CA TRP A 60 -4.45 -1.24 -3.98
C TRP A 60 -5.31 -1.72 -2.82
N LEU A 61 -4.71 -2.54 -1.96
CA LEU A 61 -5.36 -3.07 -0.77
C LEU A 61 -4.97 -2.13 0.38
N TYR A 62 -5.95 -1.47 0.97
CA TYR A 62 -5.79 -0.79 2.23
C TYR A 62 -5.81 -1.84 3.34
N VAL A 63 -4.73 -1.88 4.12
CA VAL A 63 -4.53 -2.87 5.17
C VAL A 63 -4.17 -2.21 6.48
N GLU A 64 -4.62 -2.80 7.57
CA GLU A 64 -4.29 -2.36 8.91
C GLU A 64 -2.80 -2.64 9.18
N CYS A 65 -2.09 -1.65 9.73
CA CYS A 65 -0.68 -1.74 10.09
C CYS A 65 -0.37 -0.73 11.22
N GLU A 66 0.83 -0.78 11.78
CA GLU A 66 1.29 0.16 12.83
C GLU A 66 1.56 1.59 12.32
N HIS A 67 0.79 2.05 11.33
CA HIS A 67 0.82 3.40 10.81
C HIS A 67 -0.53 4.08 11.00
N TRP A 68 -0.52 5.32 11.48
CA TRP A 68 -1.73 6.06 11.89
C TRP A 68 -2.74 6.28 10.75
N SER A 69 -2.30 6.29 9.49
CA SER A 69 -3.15 6.40 8.30
C SER A 69 -3.35 5.07 7.57
N GLY A 70 -2.98 3.95 8.20
CA GLY A 70 -2.95 2.61 7.61
C GLY A 70 -1.87 2.44 6.54
N CYS A 71 -1.86 1.27 5.90
CA CYS A 71 -0.89 0.93 4.87
C CYS A 71 -1.59 0.55 3.57
N TYR A 72 -0.86 0.72 2.46
CA TYR A 72 -1.31 0.26 1.15
C TYR A 72 -0.39 -0.83 0.63
N MET A 73 -0.99 -1.96 0.26
CA MET A 73 -0.34 -3.03 -0.48
C MET A 73 -0.76 -2.96 -1.95
N ARG A 74 0.21 -2.86 -2.86
CA ARG A 74 -0.06 -2.88 -4.30
C ARG A 74 0.05 -4.30 -4.84
N CYS A 75 -1.01 -4.80 -5.46
CA CYS A 75 -1.07 -6.14 -6.04
C CYS A 75 -1.57 -6.13 -7.48
N GLN A 76 -0.94 -6.89 -8.37
CA GLN A 76 -1.31 -7.05 -9.77
C GLN A 76 -1.67 -8.51 -10.04
N GLY A 77 -2.86 -8.73 -10.57
CA GLY A 77 -3.47 -10.05 -10.70
C GLY A 77 -4.92 -10.05 -10.23
N GLN A 78 -5.57 -11.21 -10.23
CA GLN A 78 -6.97 -11.32 -9.81
C GLN A 78 -7.16 -10.92 -8.34
N ILE A 79 -8.22 -10.14 -8.06
CA ILE A 79 -8.59 -9.66 -6.70
C ILE A 79 -8.56 -10.76 -5.65
N LYS A 80 -9.13 -11.94 -5.95
CA LYS A 80 -9.18 -13.08 -5.01
C LYS A 80 -7.78 -13.56 -4.62
N SER A 81 -6.85 -13.57 -5.57
CA SER A 81 -5.46 -13.96 -5.32
C SER A 81 -4.73 -12.89 -4.51
N CYS A 82 -4.95 -11.60 -4.82
CA CYS A 82 -4.39 -10.50 -4.04
C CYS A 82 -4.88 -10.48 -2.58
N LYS A 83 -6.17 -10.72 -2.36
CA LYS A 83 -6.73 -10.85 -1.01
C LYS A 83 -6.13 -12.03 -0.27
N LYS A 84 -5.97 -13.18 -0.95
CA LYS A 84 -5.33 -14.36 -0.37
C LYS A 84 -3.90 -14.08 0.09
N VAL A 85 -3.09 -13.38 -0.72
CA VAL A 85 -1.73 -13.01 -0.32
C VAL A 85 -1.70 -12.13 0.93
N ALA A 86 -2.62 -11.16 1.04
CA ALA A 86 -2.74 -10.33 2.24
C ALA A 86 -3.11 -11.16 3.48
N THR A 87 -4.15 -12.00 3.37
CA THR A 87 -4.61 -12.86 4.47
C THR A 87 -3.55 -13.88 4.89
N ASP A 88 -2.88 -14.53 3.94
CA ASP A 88 -1.78 -15.47 4.21
C ASP A 88 -0.59 -14.76 4.90
N SER A 89 -0.45 -13.44 4.69
CA SER A 89 0.55 -12.58 5.35
C SER A 89 0.08 -12.00 6.68
N GLN A 90 -1.10 -12.41 7.18
CA GLN A 90 -1.72 -11.88 8.41
C GLN A 90 -2.01 -10.37 8.35
N LEU A 91 -2.25 -9.84 7.15
CA LEU A 91 -2.68 -8.47 6.94
C LEU A 91 -4.21 -8.45 6.83
N ASP A 92 -4.87 -7.67 7.68
CA ASP A 92 -6.31 -7.46 7.56
C ASP A 92 -6.61 -6.45 6.45
N VAL A 93 -7.54 -6.79 5.56
CA VAL A 93 -7.86 -6.00 4.36
C VAL A 93 -9.20 -5.31 4.57
N ASP A 94 -9.13 -4.02 4.86
CA ASP A 94 -10.29 -3.17 5.06
C ASP A 94 -10.99 -2.81 3.74
N TYR A 95 -10.23 -2.36 2.75
CA TYR A 95 -10.78 -1.90 1.47
C TYR A 95 -9.86 -2.20 0.29
N ILE A 96 -10.44 -2.46 -0.89
CA ILE A 96 -9.71 -2.72 -2.12
C ILE A 96 -10.11 -1.70 -3.17
N PHE A 97 -9.15 -0.89 -3.61
CA PHE A 97 -9.29 -0.01 -4.76
C PHE A 97 -8.69 -0.66 -6.00
N SER A 98 -9.49 -0.82 -7.05
CA SER A 98 -9.05 -1.42 -8.32
C SER A 98 -8.90 -0.33 -9.36
N ARG A 99 -7.69 -0.11 -9.88
CA ARG A 99 -7.53 0.74 -11.05
C ARG A 99 -7.63 -0.16 -12.29
N PHE A 100 -8.77 -0.12 -12.96
CA PHE A 100 -8.87 -0.72 -14.29
C PHE A 100 -7.85 -0.02 -15.21
N GLY A 101 -7.04 -0.82 -15.91
CA GLY A 101 -6.05 -0.29 -16.83
C GLY A 101 -6.72 0.66 -17.81
N SER A 102 -6.21 1.91 -17.85
CA SER A 102 -6.49 2.82 -18.95
C SER A 102 -5.96 2.15 -20.20
N GLN A 103 -6.85 1.62 -21.04
CA GLN A 103 -6.48 1.30 -22.41
C GLN A 103 -5.94 2.58 -23.05
N LYS A 104 -4.70 2.52 -23.54
CA LYS A 104 -4.19 3.39 -24.57
C LYS A 104 -3.54 2.51 -25.62
#